data_AF-A0A1Q3JET9-F1
#
_entry.id   AF-A0A1Q3JET9-F1
#
_cell.length_a   1.000
_cell.length_b   1.000
_cell.length_c   1.000
_cell.angle_alpha   90.00
_cell.angle_beta   90.00
_cell.angle_gamma   90.00
#
_symmetry.space_group_name_H-M   'P 1'
#
loop_
_entity.id
_entity.type
_entity.pdbx_description
1 polymer ?
#
loop_
_entity_poly.entity_id
_entity_poly.type
_entity_poly.pdbx_seq_one_letter_code
_entity_poly.pdbx_strand_id
1 'polypeptide(L)'
;MHTLERLLSALRIEGTGVPIYVQLREQFLRAIGAGLLKPGDQMPTMRQVAVELRIDLNTVRRAYDELERTGALRLERGRGSFVAEPPKPLDPRAQTRAADDLARQTLAQAAAMGVEPDLLIQRIAALAAKKEDLK
;
A
#
# COMPACT_ATOMS: atom_id res chain seq x y z
N MET A 1 15.55 -11.72 -10.93
CA MET A 1 14.52 -12.73 -10.56
C MET A 1 14.12 -12.74 -9.08
N HIS A 2 14.70 -11.91 -8.19
CA HIS A 2 14.50 -12.03 -6.73
C HIS A 2 13.43 -11.13 -6.09
N THR A 3 12.78 -10.23 -6.84
CA THR A 3 11.87 -9.22 -6.24
C THR A 3 10.56 -9.82 -5.73
N LEU A 4 9.93 -10.71 -6.51
CA LEU A 4 8.64 -11.33 -6.16
C LEU A 4 8.76 -12.33 -5.01
N GLU A 5 9.81 -13.16 -5.02
CA GLU A 5 10.08 -14.09 -3.90
C GLU A 5 10.34 -13.33 -2.61
N ARG A 6 11.16 -12.27 -2.66
CA ARG A 6 11.43 -11.42 -1.49
C ARG A 6 10.14 -10.76 -0.98
N LEU A 7 9.29 -10.26 -1.87
CA LEU A 7 7.98 -9.70 -1.49
C LEU A 7 7.11 -10.73 -0.79
N LEU A 8 6.90 -11.90 -1.40
CA LEU A 8 6.08 -12.97 -0.86
C LEU A 8 6.58 -13.42 0.51
N SER A 9 7.91 -13.58 0.65
CA SER A 9 8.54 -13.95 1.91
C SER A 9 8.39 -12.91 3.01
N ALA A 10 8.07 -11.65 2.69
CA ALA A 10 7.89 -10.57 3.66
C ALA A 10 6.43 -10.40 4.12
N LEU A 11 5.46 -11.01 3.42
CA LEU A 11 4.03 -10.89 3.76
C LEU A 11 3.69 -11.73 5.00
N ARG A 12 2.89 -11.16 5.91
CA ARG A 12 2.47 -11.82 7.16
C ARG A 12 1.00 -11.55 7.45
N ILE A 13 0.29 -12.51 8.02
CA ILE A 13 -1.08 -12.34 8.49
C ILE A 13 -1.08 -12.44 10.01
N GLU A 14 -1.71 -11.48 10.68
CA GLU A 14 -1.76 -11.40 12.13
C GLU A 14 -3.21 -11.51 12.64
N GLY A 15 -3.39 -12.16 13.79
CA GLY A 15 -4.69 -12.33 14.45
C GLY A 15 -5.13 -11.10 15.26
N THR A 16 -5.13 -9.91 14.65
CA THR A 16 -5.34 -8.62 15.34
C THR A 16 -6.80 -8.13 15.30
N GLY A 17 -7.72 -8.91 14.73
CA GLY A 17 -9.11 -8.50 14.51
C GLY A 17 -9.31 -7.61 13.25
N VAL A 18 -8.23 -7.14 12.63
CA VAL A 18 -8.28 -6.47 11.32
C VAL A 18 -8.57 -7.51 10.23
N PRO A 19 -9.53 -7.28 9.31
CA PRO A 19 -9.80 -8.22 8.23
C PRO A 19 -8.56 -8.52 7.37
N ILE A 20 -8.34 -9.80 7.03
CA ILE A 20 -7.13 -10.27 6.33
C ILE A 20 -6.88 -9.52 5.01
N TYR A 21 -7.93 -9.24 4.23
CA TYR A 21 -7.78 -8.50 2.97
C TYR A 21 -7.27 -7.07 3.20
N VAL A 22 -7.64 -6.42 4.32
CA VAL A 22 -7.13 -5.09 4.70
C VAL A 22 -5.65 -5.19 5.04
N GLN A 23 -5.26 -6.19 5.86
CA GLN A 23 -3.85 -6.41 6.20
C GLN A 23 -2.99 -6.61 4.95
N LEU A 24 -3.50 -7.39 3.99
CA LEU A 24 -2.81 -7.67 2.73
C LEU A 24 -2.69 -6.42 1.86
N ARG A 25 -3.78 -5.66 1.70
CA ARG A 25 -3.79 -4.37 1.00
C ARG A 25 -2.73 -3.42 1.57
N GLU A 26 -2.74 -3.23 2.88
CA GLU A 26 -1.80 -2.32 3.56
C GLU A 26 -0.34 -2.76 3.39
N GLN A 27 -0.06 -4.07 3.39
CA GLN A 27 1.29 -4.58 3.13
C GLN A 27 1.77 -4.31 1.70
N PHE A 28 0.91 -4.49 0.70
CA PHE A 28 1.27 -4.14 -0.68
C PHE A 28 1.46 -2.63 -0.86
N LEU A 29 0.60 -1.81 -0.27
CA LEU A 29 0.76 -0.35 -0.28
C LEU A 29 2.08 0.07 0.40
N ARG A 30 2.45 -0.57 1.52
CA ARG A 30 3.75 -0.35 2.15
C ARG A 30 4.92 -0.78 1.27
N ALA A 31 4.81 -1.89 0.55
CA ALA A 31 5.86 -2.35 -0.36
C ALA A 31 6.05 -1.41 -1.57
N ILE A 32 4.95 -0.92 -2.16
CA ILE A 32 4.98 0.12 -3.20
C ILE A 32 5.54 1.42 -2.62
N GLY A 33 5.03 1.80 -1.45
CA GLY A 33 5.48 2.94 -0.68
C GLY A 33 6.96 2.87 -0.35
N ALA A 34 7.55 1.72 -0.06
CA ALA A 34 8.97 1.58 0.23
C ALA A 34 9.84 1.46 -1.04
N GLY A 35 9.24 1.47 -2.24
CA GLY A 35 9.96 1.28 -3.51
C GLY A 35 10.44 -0.15 -3.75
N LEU A 36 10.01 -1.11 -2.93
CA LEU A 36 10.23 -2.54 -3.15
C LEU A 36 9.49 -3.04 -4.40
N LEU A 37 8.31 -2.45 -4.64
CA LEU A 37 7.52 -2.59 -5.85
C LEU A 37 7.49 -1.23 -6.56
N LYS A 38 7.99 -1.18 -7.78
CA LYS A 38 8.05 0.02 -8.60
C LYS A 38 6.90 0.07 -9.59
N PRO A 39 6.50 1.27 -10.05
CA PRO A 39 5.58 1.41 -11.17
C PRO A 39 5.97 0.50 -12.35
N GLY A 40 4.99 -0.22 -12.89
CA GLY A 40 5.21 -1.17 -13.97
C GLY A 40 5.68 -2.57 -13.55
N ASP A 41 6.08 -2.79 -12.29
CA ASP A 41 6.42 -4.13 -11.80
C ASP A 41 5.19 -5.05 -11.85
N GLN A 42 5.43 -6.30 -12.26
CA GLN A 42 4.41 -7.34 -12.22
C GLN A 42 4.17 -7.77 -10.77
N MET A 43 2.90 -7.86 -10.37
CA MET A 43 2.51 -8.38 -9.07
C MET A 43 2.54 -9.91 -9.06
N PRO A 44 2.70 -10.55 -7.88
CA PRO A 44 2.41 -11.97 -7.76
C PRO A 44 0.97 -12.26 -8.22
N THR A 45 0.73 -13.46 -8.73
CA THR A 45 -0.63 -13.89 -8.99
C THR A 45 -1.39 -14.06 -7.69
N MET A 46 -2.70 -13.80 -7.70
CA MET A 46 -3.54 -14.01 -6.51
C MET A 46 -3.42 -15.44 -5.95
N ARG A 47 -3.23 -16.45 -6.83
CA ARG A 47 -2.99 -17.84 -6.44
C ARG A 47 -1.67 -18.03 -5.71
N GLN A 48 -0.58 -17.41 -6.18
CA GLN A 48 0.71 -17.47 -5.48
C GLN A 48 0.60 -16.90 -4.06
N VAL A 49 -0.06 -15.75 -3.91
CA VAL A 49 -0.27 -15.12 -2.59
C VAL A 49 -1.13 -16.02 -1.69
N ALA A 50 -2.23 -16.57 -2.21
CA ALA A 50 -3.12 -17.44 -1.45
C ALA A 50 -2.41 -18.70 -0.96
N VAL A 51 -1.57 -19.32 -1.81
CA VAL A 51 -0.78 -20.51 -1.46
C VAL A 51 0.29 -20.18 -0.43
N GLU A 52 1.07 -19.12 -0.67
CA GLU A 52 2.17 -18.72 0.21
C GLU A 52 1.67 -18.39 1.62
N LEU A 53 0.59 -17.61 1.71
CA LEU A 53 0.01 -17.17 2.99
C LEU A 53 -0.98 -18.18 3.58
N ARG A 54 -1.32 -19.24 2.84
CA ARG A 54 -2.35 -20.24 3.20
C ARG A 54 -3.69 -19.59 3.57
N ILE A 55 -4.14 -18.64 2.76
CA ILE A 55 -5.42 -17.92 2.95
C ILE A 55 -6.37 -18.15 1.78
N ASP A 56 -7.66 -17.84 2.01
CA ASP A 56 -8.69 -17.96 0.99
C ASP A 56 -8.43 -17.05 -0.22
N LEU A 57 -8.62 -17.60 -1.43
CA LEU A 57 -8.35 -16.88 -2.68
C LEU A 57 -9.28 -15.67 -2.87
N ASN A 58 -10.53 -15.70 -2.39
CA ASN A 58 -11.43 -14.55 -2.50
C ASN A 58 -10.99 -13.41 -1.59
N THR A 59 -10.34 -13.73 -0.46
CA THR A 59 -9.71 -12.73 0.42
C THR A 59 -8.57 -12.00 -0.31
N VAL A 60 -7.72 -12.74 -1.04
CA VAL A 60 -6.67 -12.14 -1.87
C VAL A 60 -7.27 -11.32 -3.00
N ARG A 61 -8.28 -11.86 -3.70
CA ARG A 61 -8.98 -11.14 -4.77
C ARG A 61 -9.52 -9.80 -4.28
N ARG A 62 -10.22 -9.79 -3.14
CA ARG A 62 -10.75 -8.57 -2.54
C ARG A 62 -9.65 -7.53 -2.26
N ALA A 63 -8.49 -7.95 -1.77
CA ALA A 63 -7.36 -7.04 -1.56
C ALA A 63 -6.86 -6.43 -2.88
N TYR A 64 -6.74 -7.25 -3.93
CA TYR A 64 -6.33 -6.79 -5.26
C TYR A 64 -7.36 -5.85 -5.88
N ASP A 65 -8.65 -6.15 -5.76
CA ASP A 65 -9.74 -5.31 -6.26
C ASP A 65 -9.73 -3.94 -5.57
N GLU A 66 -9.45 -3.88 -4.25
CA GLU A 66 -9.32 -2.60 -3.55
C GLU A 66 -8.08 -1.81 -3.97
N LEU A 67 -6.96 -2.49 -4.23
CA LEU A 67 -5.75 -1.84 -4.74
C LEU A 67 -5.95 -1.31 -6.16
N GLU A 68 -6.68 -2.03 -7.01
CA GLU A 68 -7.03 -1.56 -8.35
C GLU A 68 -7.99 -0.36 -8.27
N ARG A 69 -9.04 -0.45 -7.44
CA ARG A 69 -10.02 0.63 -7.22
C ARG A 69 -9.38 1.92 -6.72
N THR A 70 -8.33 1.81 -5.92
CA THR A 70 -7.58 2.97 -5.39
C THR A 70 -6.46 3.44 -6.33
N GLY A 71 -6.30 2.79 -7.49
CA GLY A 71 -5.30 3.14 -8.49
C GLY A 71 -3.86 2.75 -8.12
N ALA A 72 -3.67 1.90 -7.12
CA ALA A 72 -2.35 1.36 -6.76
C ALA A 72 -1.91 0.24 -7.71
N LEU A 73 -2.87 -0.52 -8.25
CA LEU A 73 -2.64 -1.56 -9.26
C LEU A 73 -3.46 -1.28 -10.52
N ARG A 74 -3.03 -1.89 -11.62
CA ARG A 74 -3.77 -1.97 -12.88
C ARG A 74 -3.83 -3.42 -13.36
N LEU A 75 -5.00 -3.89 -13.75
CA LEU A 75 -5.15 -5.20 -14.35
C LEU A 75 -4.91 -5.12 -15.87
N GLU A 76 -4.01 -5.96 -16.36
CA GLU A 76 -3.86 -6.22 -17.79
C GLU A 76 -4.44 -7.60 -18.12
N ARG A 77 -5.56 -7.62 -18.85
CA ARG A 77 -6.24 -8.87 -19.24
C ARG A 77 -5.26 -9.82 -19.94
N GLY A 78 -5.14 -11.04 -19.41
CA GLY A 78 -4.25 -12.08 -19.94
C GLY A 78 -2.77 -11.93 -19.57
N ARG A 79 -2.35 -10.80 -18.97
CA ARG A 79 -0.95 -10.53 -18.59
C ARG A 79 -0.72 -10.44 -17.08
N GLY A 80 -1.80 -10.24 -16.31
CA GLY A 80 -1.76 -10.20 -14.85
C GLY A 80 -1.98 -8.80 -14.29
N SER A 81 -1.62 -8.60 -13.03
CA SER A 81 -1.74 -7.31 -12.35
C SER A 81 -0.37 -6.66 -12.23
N PHE A 82 -0.33 -5.34 -12.39
CA PHE A 82 0.90 -4.55 -12.35
C PHE A 82 0.73 -3.38 -11.40
N VAL A 83 1.83 -2.92 -10.80
CA VAL A 83 1.84 -1.65 -10.05
C VAL A 83 1.51 -0.54 -11.04
N ALA A 84 0.50 0.28 -10.68
CA ALA A 84 0.10 1.39 -11.52
C ALA A 84 1.21 2.44 -11.60
N GLU A 85 1.30 3.12 -12.73
CA GLU A 85 2.07 4.37 -12.80
C GLU A 85 1.46 5.36 -11.81
N PRO A 86 2.28 6.12 -11.06
CA PRO A 86 1.76 7.22 -10.28
C PRO A 86 0.94 8.11 -11.23
N PRO A 87 -0.23 8.61 -10.79
CA PRO A 87 -0.99 9.53 -11.61
C PRO A 87 -0.07 10.67 -12.03
N LYS A 88 -0.31 11.24 -13.23
CA LYS A 88 0.39 12.46 -13.65
C LYS A 88 0.41 13.43 -12.47
N PRO A 89 1.55 14.09 -12.18
CA PRO A 89 1.62 15.04 -11.08
C PRO A 89 0.41 15.96 -11.16
N LEU A 90 -0.35 16.01 -10.06
CA LEU A 90 -1.42 16.97 -9.93
C LEU A 90 -0.85 18.36 -10.21
N ASP A 91 -1.64 19.26 -10.78
CA ASP A 91 -1.23 20.65 -10.78
C ASP A 91 -1.00 21.09 -9.32
N PRO A 92 -0.11 22.07 -9.07
CA PRO A 92 0.28 22.43 -7.70
C PRO A 92 -0.92 22.71 -6.78
N ARG A 93 -2.01 23.29 -7.29
CA ARG A 93 -3.19 23.59 -6.48
C ARG A 93 -3.96 22.33 -6.12
N ALA A 94 -4.16 21.41 -7.07
CA ALA A 94 -4.77 20.12 -6.81
C ALA A 94 -3.93 19.28 -5.85
N GLN A 95 -2.59 19.35 -5.95
CA GLN A 95 -1.68 18.67 -5.04
C GLN A 95 -1.81 19.19 -3.60
N THR A 96 -1.82 20.51 -3.40
CA THR A 96 -2.04 21.12 -2.08
C THR A 96 -3.39 20.72 -1.51
N ARG A 97 -4.47 20.77 -2.30
CA ARG A 97 -5.82 20.36 -1.82
C ARG A 97 -5.86 18.91 -1.38
N ALA A 98 -5.29 18.00 -2.17
CA ALA A 98 -5.24 16.59 -1.83
C ALA A 98 -4.41 16.35 -0.54
N ALA A 99 -3.29 17.06 -0.38
CA ALA A 99 -2.48 16.99 0.83
C ALA A 99 -3.24 17.50 2.06
N ASP A 100 -3.95 18.62 1.94
CA ASP A 100 -4.78 19.19 3.01
C ASP A 100 -5.91 18.25 3.42
N ASP A 101 -6.60 17.64 2.45
CA ASP A 101 -7.69 16.69 2.70
C ASP A 101 -7.20 15.46 3.46
N LEU A 102 -6.05 14.90 3.04
CA LEU A 102 -5.45 13.77 3.73
C LEU A 102 -4.98 14.16 5.15
N ALA A 103 -4.32 15.31 5.29
CA ALA A 103 -3.87 15.82 6.58
C ALA A 103 -5.04 16.01 7.54
N ARG A 104 -6.16 16.59 7.08
CA ARG A 104 -7.39 16.74 7.87
C ARG A 104 -7.93 15.40 8.34
N GLN A 105 -8.02 14.41 7.45
CA GLN A 105 -8.52 13.08 7.80
C GLN A 105 -7.61 12.39 8.83
N THR A 106 -6.30 12.44 8.63
CA THR A 106 -5.34 11.83 9.56
C THR A 106 -5.35 12.53 10.93
N LEU A 107 -5.41 13.87 10.96
CA LEU A 107 -5.51 14.62 12.22
C LEU A 107 -6.80 14.32 12.97
N ALA A 108 -7.93 14.19 12.28
CA ALA A 108 -9.21 13.82 12.89
C ALA A 108 -9.14 12.41 13.51
N GLN A 109 -8.54 11.45 12.82
CA GLN A 109 -8.33 10.09 13.35
C GLN A 109 -7.37 10.09 14.54
N ALA A 110 -6.26 10.84 14.46
CA ALA A 110 -5.29 10.98 15.54
C ALA A 110 -5.93 11.57 16.81
N ALA A 111 -6.73 12.64 16.67
CA ALA A 111 -7.45 13.25 17.77
C ALA A 111 -8.41 12.27 18.45
N ALA A 112 -9.15 11.46 17.67
CA ALA A 112 -10.04 10.44 18.21
C ALA A 112 -9.31 9.33 19.00
N MET A 113 -8.02 9.13 18.75
CA MET A 113 -7.16 8.16 19.44
C MET A 113 -6.30 8.79 20.55
N GLY A 114 -6.39 10.11 20.78
CA GLY A 114 -5.55 10.82 21.74
C GLY A 114 -4.08 10.95 21.31
N VAL A 115 -3.80 10.92 20.01
CA VAL A 115 -2.45 11.10 19.46
C VAL A 115 -2.18 12.58 19.24
N GLU A 116 -1.16 13.11 19.92
CA GLU A 116 -0.74 14.51 19.78
C GLU A 116 -0.26 14.84 18.36
N PRO A 117 -0.71 15.97 17.76
CA PRO A 117 -0.36 16.35 16.39
C PRO A 117 1.15 16.46 16.15
N ASP A 118 1.90 17.04 17.08
CA ASP A 118 3.35 17.22 16.94
C ASP A 118 4.09 15.88 16.88
N LEU A 119 3.68 14.92 17.72
CA LEU A 119 4.21 13.57 17.68
C LEU A 119 3.91 12.92 16.33
N LEU A 120 2.66 13.03 15.85
CA LEU A 120 2.29 12.48 14.54
C LEU A 120 3.15 13.06 13.41
N ILE A 121 3.33 14.38 13.37
CA ILE A 121 4.17 15.06 12.37
C ILE A 121 5.61 14.53 12.42
N GLN A 122 6.19 14.42 13.62
CA GLN A 122 7.54 13.87 13.81
C GLN A 122 7.62 12.41 13.31
N ARG A 123 6.61 11.58 13.58
CA ARG A 123 6.57 10.19 13.11
C ARG A 123 6.45 10.09 11.59
N ILE A 124 5.61 10.92 10.96
CA ILE A 124 5.46 10.98 9.51
C ILE A 124 6.79 11.41 8.86
N ALA A 125 7.43 12.47 9.37
CA ALA A 125 8.71 12.95 8.86
C ALA A 125 9.82 11.88 8.97
N ALA A 126 9.91 11.19 10.11
CA ALA A 126 10.89 10.13 10.31
C ALA A 126 10.70 8.93 9.36
N LEU A 127 9.45 8.57 9.04
CA LEU A 127 9.13 7.51 8.06
C LEU A 127 9.41 7.95 6.62
N ALA A 128 9.21 9.24 6.30
CA ALA A 128 9.55 9.79 5.00
C ALA A 128 11.07 9.81 4.76
N ALA A 129 11.86 10.24 5.76
CA ALA A 129 13.33 10.28 5.65
C ALA A 129 13.96 8.89 5.45
N LYS A 130 13.49 7.87 6.17
CA LYS A 130 13.96 6.48 6.00
C LYS A 130 13.73 5.92 4.59
N LYS A 131 12.79 6.50 3.84
CA LYS A 131 12.47 6.08 2.47
C LYS A 131 13.48 6.63 1.45
N GLU A 132 14.21 7.70 1.78
CA GLU A 132 15.29 8.24 0.95
C GLU A 132 16.60 7.45 1.13
N ASP A 133 16.89 6.95 2.33
CA ASP A 133 18.10 6.15 2.61
C ASP A 133 18.09 4.74 1.97
N LEU A 134 16.92 4.25 1.54
CA LEU A 134 16.76 2.97 0.83
C LEU A 134 16.74 3.10 -0.71
N LYS A 135 16.85 4.33 -1.25
CA LYS A 135 16.88 4.58 -2.70
C LYS A 135 18.26 4.43 -3.31
#